data_AF-A0A3D2CFD6-F1
#
_entry.id   AF-A0A3D2CFD6-F1
#
_cell.length_a   1.000
_cell.length_b   1.000
_cell.length_c   1.000
_cell.angle_alpha   90.00
_cell.angle_beta   90.00
_cell.angle_gamma   90.00
#
_symmetry.space_group_name_H-M   'P 1'
#
loop_
_entity.id
_entity.type
_entity.pdbx_description
1 polymer ?
#
loop_
_entity_poly.entity_id
_entity_poly.type
_entity_poly.pdbx_seq_one_letter_code
_entity_poly.pdbx_strand_id
1 'polypeptide(L)'
;MLFALYAYTLQIYYDFSGYTDIAIGSARLFGIELPENFNRPYKATTVAAFWRRWHITLSNWVRDYIYYPLGGARVDRPWKIYRNLMLTMLIIGIWHGASWNFVVYGLLHGTATSVNRYFRKKGGHGLNDPLPSWWAWFWRWFLTFHFVVLARILFRAEDLAKAWSLTTGLFDFTLVMPRFAPLAWLVFFAGYAVHFTPTEWSDDSEAWFERQQPVVWAVVCGLVGAAVFQMGTGEHLAFVYYQF
;
A
#
# COMPACT_ATOMS: atom_id res chain seq x y z
N MET A 1 16.42 8.95 -9.43
CA MET A 1 14.94 8.83 -9.54
C MET A 1 14.36 7.70 -8.69
N LEU A 2 14.86 6.47 -8.78
CA LEU A 2 14.30 5.29 -8.08
C LEU A 2 14.18 5.45 -6.55
N PHE A 3 15.20 6.00 -5.90
CA PHE A 3 15.15 6.27 -4.45
C PHE A 3 13.95 7.15 -4.06
N ALA A 4 13.67 8.21 -4.85
CA ALA A 4 12.55 9.10 -4.59
C ALA A 4 11.20 8.37 -4.70
N LEU A 5 11.06 7.40 -5.61
CA LEU A 5 9.86 6.56 -5.70
C LEU A 5 9.71 5.63 -4.50
N TYR A 6 10.80 5.07 -3.98
CA TYR A 6 10.74 4.29 -2.75
C TYR A 6 10.40 5.16 -1.54
N ALA A 7 10.93 6.37 -1.45
CA ALA A 7 10.60 7.30 -0.38
C ALA A 7 9.12 7.73 -0.45
N TYR A 8 8.64 8.10 -1.64
CA TYR A 8 7.22 8.39 -1.89
C TYR A 8 6.32 7.19 -1.58
N THR A 9 6.82 5.97 -1.83
CA THR A 9 6.10 4.74 -1.50
C THR A 9 5.90 4.61 0.02
N LEU A 10 6.93 4.84 0.82
CA LEU A 10 6.78 4.88 2.28
C LEU A 10 5.87 6.04 2.72
N GLN A 11 6.04 7.22 2.12
CA GLN A 11 5.25 8.40 2.43
C GLN A 11 3.75 8.12 2.31
N ILE A 12 3.26 7.66 1.14
CA ILE A 12 1.83 7.35 0.97
C ILE A 12 1.34 6.33 2.01
N TYR A 13 2.16 5.32 2.32
CA TYR A 13 1.74 4.28 3.27
C TYR A 13 1.63 4.79 4.69
N TYR A 14 2.67 5.45 5.21
CA TYR A 14 2.67 5.91 6.59
C TYR A 14 1.71 7.09 6.82
N ASP A 15 1.54 7.93 5.80
CA ASP A 15 0.55 9.01 5.81
C ASP A 15 -0.87 8.43 5.90
N PHE A 16 -1.19 7.45 5.05
CA PHE A 16 -2.53 6.89 5.01
C PHE A 16 -2.81 5.90 6.15
N SER A 17 -1.86 5.02 6.48
CA SER A 17 -1.99 4.09 7.61
C SER A 17 -2.13 4.86 8.92
N GLY A 18 -1.27 5.86 9.16
CA GLY A 18 -1.34 6.68 10.37
C GLY A 18 -2.67 7.42 10.48
N TYR A 19 -3.17 7.98 9.37
CA TYR A 19 -4.50 8.59 9.34
C TYR A 19 -5.61 7.60 9.72
N THR A 20 -5.57 6.38 9.18
CA THR A 20 -6.59 5.36 9.50
C THR A 20 -6.46 4.85 10.94
N ASP A 21 -5.25 4.75 11.48
CA ASP A 21 -5.03 4.34 12.87
C ASP A 21 -5.60 5.38 13.84
N ILE A 22 -5.46 6.68 13.52
CA ILE A 22 -6.12 7.76 14.27
C ILE A 22 -7.64 7.61 14.21
N ALA A 23 -8.20 7.30 13.04
CA ALA A 23 -9.64 7.10 12.89
C ALA A 23 -10.15 5.87 13.67
N ILE A 24 -9.43 4.74 13.63
CA ILE A 24 -9.72 3.52 14.39
C ILE A 24 -9.65 3.81 15.90
N GLY A 25 -8.56 4.41 16.36
CA GLY A 25 -8.39 4.77 17.78
C GLY A 25 -9.48 5.73 18.27
N SER A 26 -9.83 6.73 17.46
CA SER A 26 -10.93 7.65 17.78
C SER A 26 -12.28 6.94 17.86
N ALA A 27 -12.58 6.03 16.93
CA ALA A 27 -13.81 5.25 16.95
C ALA A 27 -13.92 4.34 18.19
N ARG A 28 -12.80 3.74 18.63
CA ARG A 28 -12.74 2.95 19.88
C ARG A 28 -13.14 3.78 21.11
N LEU A 29 -12.84 5.09 21.16
CA LEU A 29 -13.28 5.98 22.25
C LEU A 29 -14.82 6.13 22.32
N PHE A 30 -15.50 5.94 21.19
CA PHE A 30 -16.97 5.95 21.11
C PHE A 30 -17.59 4.55 21.19
N GLY A 31 -16.79 3.52 21.50
CA GLY A 31 -17.26 2.13 21.53
C GLY A 31 -17.57 1.54 20.14
N ILE A 32 -17.02 2.12 19.07
CA ILE A 32 -17.20 1.66 17.70
C ILE A 32 -15.92 0.94 17.24
N GLU A 33 -16.05 -0.33 16.85
CA GLU A 33 -14.96 -1.10 16.27
C GLU A 33 -14.93 -0.92 14.74
N LEU A 34 -13.92 -0.21 14.25
CA LEU A 34 -13.66 -0.10 12.81
C LEU A 34 -12.66 -1.17 12.36
N PRO A 35 -12.82 -1.71 11.14
CA PRO A 35 -11.88 -2.68 10.58
C PRO A 35 -10.55 -2.05 10.20
N GLU A 36 -9.47 -2.84 10.33
CA GLU A 36 -8.13 -2.47 9.88
C GLU A 36 -8.08 -2.17 8.38
N ASN A 37 -7.30 -1.14 8.01
CA ASN A 37 -7.18 -0.74 6.62
C ASN A 37 -5.89 -1.22 5.95
N PHE A 38 -4.86 -1.57 6.72
CA PHE A 38 -3.58 -2.03 6.20
C PHE A 38 -3.06 -3.25 6.94
N ASN A 39 -2.41 -4.17 6.22
CA ASN A 39 -1.77 -5.33 6.82
C ASN A 39 -0.48 -5.68 6.07
N ARG A 40 0.60 -4.95 6.38
CA ARG A 40 1.95 -5.14 5.83
C ARG A 40 1.95 -5.36 4.30
N PRO A 41 1.41 -4.40 3.52
CA PRO A 41 1.17 -4.57 2.08
C PRO A 41 2.44 -4.85 1.27
N TYR A 42 3.60 -4.30 1.66
CA TYR A 42 4.86 -4.48 0.93
C TYR A 42 5.52 -5.86 1.10
N LYS A 43 4.97 -6.72 1.96
CA LYS A 43 5.34 -8.15 2.04
C LYS A 43 4.63 -9.01 0.97
N ALA A 44 3.67 -8.45 0.23
CA ALA A 44 2.86 -9.21 -0.72
C ALA A 44 3.70 -9.80 -1.88
N THR A 45 3.47 -11.07 -2.17
CA THR A 45 4.12 -11.81 -3.28
C THR A 45 3.26 -11.85 -4.55
N THR A 46 2.09 -11.21 -4.54
CA THR A 46 1.24 -11.05 -5.72
C THR A 46 0.45 -9.76 -5.63
N VAL A 47 0.07 -9.17 -6.77
CA VAL A 47 -0.79 -7.96 -6.81
C VAL A 47 -2.15 -8.21 -6.14
N ALA A 48 -2.71 -9.43 -6.27
CA ALA A 48 -3.94 -9.79 -5.58
C ALA A 48 -3.76 -9.87 -4.04
N ALA A 49 -2.61 -10.34 -3.55
CA ALA A 49 -2.30 -10.34 -2.13
C ALA A 49 -2.04 -8.93 -1.60
N PHE A 50 -1.45 -8.04 -2.42
CA PHE A 50 -1.27 -6.62 -2.11
C PHE A 50 -2.61 -5.93 -1.86
N TRP A 51 -3.60 -6.09 -2.76
CA TRP A 51 -4.94 -5.52 -2.57
C TRP A 51 -5.72 -6.09 -1.38
N ARG A 52 -5.34 -7.28 -0.88
CA ARG A 52 -5.90 -7.82 0.38
C ARG A 52 -5.24 -7.24 1.64
N ARG A 53 -4.25 -6.37 1.48
CA ARG A 53 -3.40 -5.80 2.55
C ARG A 53 -3.30 -4.28 2.48
N TRP A 54 -3.74 -3.71 1.37
CA TRP A 54 -3.71 -2.29 1.08
C TRP A 54 -5.14 -1.78 0.99
N HIS A 55 -5.46 -0.76 1.79
CA HIS A 55 -6.78 -0.13 1.81
C HIS A 55 -7.91 -1.18 1.83
N ILE A 56 -7.84 -2.05 2.84
CA ILE A 56 -8.66 -3.28 2.97
C ILE A 56 -10.15 -2.93 2.97
N THR A 57 -10.54 -1.84 3.62
CA THR A 57 -11.94 -1.41 3.71
C THR A 57 -12.52 -1.04 2.34
N LEU A 58 -11.81 -0.22 1.56
CA LEU A 58 -12.16 0.10 0.16
C LEU A 58 -12.15 -1.16 -0.71
N SER A 59 -11.11 -1.98 -0.59
CA SER A 59 -10.98 -3.20 -1.37
C SER A 59 -12.13 -4.18 -1.12
N ASN A 60 -12.58 -4.30 0.13
CA ASN A 60 -13.76 -5.09 0.51
C ASN A 60 -15.04 -4.44 -0.03
N TRP A 61 -15.21 -3.14 0.14
CA TRP A 61 -16.39 -2.42 -0.37
C TRP A 61 -16.55 -2.61 -1.88
N VAL A 62 -15.50 -2.37 -2.65
CA VAL A 62 -15.54 -2.54 -4.10
C VAL A 62 -15.77 -4.00 -4.48
N ARG A 63 -15.17 -4.96 -3.76
CA ARG A 63 -15.43 -6.38 -3.99
C ARG A 63 -16.91 -6.70 -3.79
N ASP A 64 -17.50 -6.20 -2.72
CA ASP A 64 -18.83 -6.58 -2.26
C ASP A 64 -19.94 -5.85 -3.00
N TYR A 65 -19.70 -4.60 -3.42
CA TYR A 65 -20.68 -3.75 -4.09
C TYR A 65 -20.46 -3.56 -5.60
N ILE A 66 -19.32 -4.00 -6.14
CA ILE A 66 -19.05 -3.92 -7.59
C ILE A 66 -18.72 -5.30 -8.16
N TYR A 67 -17.68 -5.95 -7.65
CA TYR A 67 -17.21 -7.21 -8.24
C TYR A 67 -18.24 -8.34 -8.13
N TYR A 68 -18.82 -8.58 -6.95
CA TYR A 68 -19.83 -9.63 -6.76
C TYR A 68 -21.15 -9.34 -7.47
N PRO A 69 -21.70 -8.11 -7.46
CA PRO A 69 -22.88 -7.77 -8.25
C PRO A 69 -22.71 -7.97 -9.76
N LEU A 70 -21.49 -7.82 -10.30
CA LEU A 70 -21.18 -8.18 -11.71
C LEU A 70 -21.13 -9.71 -11.97
N GLY A 71 -21.44 -10.53 -10.97
CA GLY A 71 -21.37 -11.99 -10.99
C GLY A 71 -20.08 -12.57 -10.39
N GLY A 72 -19.10 -11.72 -10.06
CA GLY A 72 -17.83 -12.12 -9.46
C GLY A 72 -17.16 -13.29 -10.17
N ALA A 73 -16.85 -14.34 -9.41
CA ALA A 73 -16.29 -15.59 -9.93
C ALA A 73 -17.35 -16.66 -10.28
N ARG A 74 -18.65 -16.37 -10.09
CA ARG A 74 -19.80 -17.28 -10.28
C ARG A 74 -20.43 -17.15 -11.68
N VAL A 75 -19.66 -16.72 -12.67
CA VAL A 75 -20.12 -16.50 -14.05
C VAL A 75 -19.92 -17.76 -14.90
N ASP A 76 -20.83 -17.97 -15.85
CA ASP A 76 -20.86 -19.06 -16.82
C ASP A 76 -19.62 -19.13 -17.73
N ARG A 77 -19.06 -17.99 -18.12
CA ARG A 77 -17.93 -17.90 -19.04
C ARG A 77 -16.66 -17.39 -18.36
N PRO A 78 -15.50 -18.07 -18.50
CA PRO A 78 -14.25 -17.65 -17.85
C PRO A 78 -13.80 -16.22 -18.16
N TRP A 79 -14.03 -15.73 -19.39
CA TRP A 79 -13.64 -14.37 -19.79
C TRP A 79 -14.39 -13.28 -19.01
N LYS A 80 -15.63 -13.55 -18.56
CA LYS A 80 -16.43 -12.60 -17.78
C LYS A 80 -15.77 -12.29 -16.43
N ILE A 81 -15.01 -13.24 -15.86
CA ILE A 81 -14.28 -13.01 -14.62
C ILE A 81 -13.19 -11.96 -14.81
N TYR A 82 -12.43 -12.06 -15.91
CA TYR A 82 -11.37 -11.10 -16.23
C TYR A 82 -11.96 -9.73 -16.57
N ARG A 83 -13.06 -9.67 -17.32
CA ARG A 83 -13.81 -8.42 -17.53
C ARG A 83 -14.22 -7.80 -16.20
N ASN A 84 -14.80 -8.58 -15.28
CA ASN A 84 -15.23 -8.07 -13.98
C ASN A 84 -14.06 -7.55 -13.14
N LEU A 85 -12.91 -8.24 -13.16
CA LEU A 85 -11.68 -7.76 -12.51
C LEU A 85 -11.18 -6.45 -13.11
N MET A 86 -11.15 -6.34 -14.44
CA MET A 86 -10.75 -5.12 -15.15
C MET A 86 -11.67 -3.95 -14.81
N LEU A 87 -13.00 -4.15 -14.91
CA LEU A 87 -13.99 -3.12 -14.58
C LEU A 87 -13.87 -2.69 -13.12
N THR A 88 -13.69 -3.64 -12.22
CA THR A 88 -13.51 -3.38 -10.78
C THR A 88 -12.30 -2.48 -10.53
N MET A 89 -11.14 -2.81 -11.11
CA MET A 89 -9.92 -2.01 -10.92
C MET A 89 -9.98 -0.67 -11.66
N LEU A 90 -10.67 -0.61 -12.79
CA LEU A 90 -10.90 0.65 -13.51
C LEU A 90 -11.76 1.61 -12.68
N ILE A 91 -12.82 1.11 -12.05
CA ILE A 91 -13.67 1.91 -11.16
C ILE A 91 -12.88 2.37 -9.93
N ILE A 92 -12.02 1.51 -9.35
CA ILE A 92 -11.09 1.93 -8.28
C ILE A 92 -10.19 3.08 -8.77
N GLY A 93 -9.63 2.96 -9.97
CA GLY A 93 -8.85 4.02 -10.58
C GLY A 93 -9.65 5.32 -10.65
N ILE A 94 -10.78 5.31 -11.35
CA ILE A 94 -11.64 6.50 -11.53
C ILE A 94 -12.10 7.10 -10.20
N TRP A 95 -12.33 6.27 -9.18
CA TRP A 95 -12.69 6.73 -7.82
C TRP A 95 -11.61 7.63 -7.20
N HIS A 96 -10.33 7.45 -7.56
CA HIS A 96 -9.25 8.31 -7.07
C HIS A 96 -9.19 9.69 -7.74
N GLY A 97 -9.76 9.86 -8.93
CA GLY A 97 -9.80 11.16 -9.61
C GLY A 97 -10.10 11.08 -11.11
N ALA A 98 -10.43 12.23 -11.70
CA ALA A 98 -10.87 12.34 -13.10
C ALA A 98 -9.73 12.39 -14.14
N SER A 99 -8.46 12.22 -13.74
CA SER A 99 -7.32 12.27 -14.65
C SER A 99 -7.09 10.94 -15.38
N TRP A 100 -6.47 11.00 -16.56
CA TRP A 100 -6.09 9.79 -17.31
C TRP A 100 -5.07 8.92 -16.57
N ASN A 101 -4.30 9.49 -15.64
CA ASN A 101 -3.36 8.74 -14.82
C ASN A 101 -4.08 7.63 -14.03
N PHE A 102 -5.24 7.95 -13.48
CA PHE A 102 -6.03 7.02 -12.68
C PHE A 102 -6.74 5.95 -13.51
N VAL A 103 -7.13 6.27 -14.75
CA VAL A 103 -7.61 5.29 -15.74
C VAL A 103 -6.50 4.28 -16.04
N VAL A 104 -5.30 4.75 -16.36
CA VAL A 104 -4.13 3.89 -16.63
C VAL A 104 -3.76 3.07 -15.40
N TYR A 105 -3.81 3.66 -14.20
CA TYR A 105 -3.57 2.95 -12.95
C TYR A 105 -4.53 1.78 -12.75
N GLY A 106 -5.84 2.02 -12.95
CA GLY A 106 -6.87 0.99 -12.87
C GLY A 106 -6.66 -0.12 -13.90
N LEU A 107 -6.28 0.23 -15.14
CA LEU A 107 -5.96 -0.75 -16.18
C LEU A 107 -4.72 -1.59 -15.84
N LEU A 108 -3.66 -0.98 -15.30
CA LEU A 108 -2.45 -1.69 -14.87
C LEU A 108 -2.76 -2.70 -13.75
N HIS A 109 -3.46 -2.25 -12.70
CA HIS A 109 -3.81 -3.14 -11.58
C HIS A 109 -4.82 -4.22 -11.99
N GLY A 110 -5.77 -3.90 -12.87
CA GLY A 110 -6.70 -4.86 -13.47
C GLY A 110 -5.97 -5.95 -14.26
N THR A 111 -5.02 -5.54 -15.11
CA THR A 111 -4.23 -6.44 -15.93
C THR A 111 -3.35 -7.33 -15.07
N ALA A 112 -2.61 -6.75 -14.11
CA ALA A 112 -1.74 -7.51 -13.23
C ALA A 112 -2.51 -8.51 -12.34
N THR A 113 -3.70 -8.13 -11.85
CA THR A 113 -4.58 -9.03 -11.09
C THR A 113 -5.14 -10.15 -11.97
N SER A 114 -5.50 -9.84 -13.21
CA SER A 114 -5.98 -10.81 -14.21
C SER A 114 -4.88 -11.82 -14.59
N VAL A 115 -3.67 -11.35 -14.87
CA VAL A 115 -2.50 -12.17 -15.15
C VAL A 115 -2.17 -13.06 -13.95
N ASN A 116 -2.16 -12.50 -12.73
CA ASN A 116 -1.95 -13.27 -11.52
C ASN A 116 -2.98 -14.39 -11.36
N ARG A 117 -4.26 -14.09 -11.60
CA ARG A 117 -5.33 -15.11 -11.56
C ARG A 117 -5.12 -16.21 -12.60
N TYR A 118 -4.73 -15.85 -13.83
CA TYR A 118 -4.53 -16.80 -14.91
C TYR A 118 -3.45 -17.83 -14.55
N PHE A 119 -2.25 -17.36 -14.17
CA PHE A 119 -1.14 -18.24 -13.79
C PHE A 119 -1.46 -19.08 -12.57
N ARG A 120 -2.13 -18.48 -11.58
CA ARG A 120 -2.54 -19.18 -10.36
C ARG A 120 -3.51 -20.33 -10.67
N LYS A 121 -4.52 -20.08 -11.51
CA LYS A 121 -5.48 -21.12 -11.94
C LYS A 121 -4.79 -22.21 -12.77
N LYS A 122 -3.89 -21.82 -13.69
CA LYS A 122 -3.13 -22.77 -14.53
C LYS A 122 -2.24 -23.70 -13.70
N GLY A 123 -1.64 -23.18 -12.64
CA GLY A 123 -0.80 -23.97 -11.71
C GLY A 123 -1.58 -24.70 -10.62
N GLY A 124 -2.91 -24.56 -10.53
CA GLY A 124 -3.70 -25.18 -9.47
C GLY A 124 -3.45 -24.62 -8.07
N HIS A 125 -2.87 -23.42 -7.96
CA HIS A 125 -2.49 -22.83 -6.68
C HIS A 125 -3.58 -21.92 -6.11
N GLY A 126 -3.71 -21.85 -4.79
CA GLY A 126 -4.40 -20.81 -4.03
C GLY A 126 -3.58 -19.53 -3.89
N LEU A 127 -4.21 -18.49 -3.33
CA LEU A 127 -3.53 -17.19 -3.10
C LEU A 127 -2.51 -17.24 -1.95
N ASN A 128 -2.75 -18.14 -0.99
CA ASN A 128 -1.95 -18.28 0.23
C ASN A 128 -1.12 -19.56 0.22
N ASP A 129 -1.06 -20.28 -0.90
CA ASP A 129 -0.29 -21.51 -1.00
C ASP A 129 1.20 -21.22 -0.77
N PRO A 130 1.91 -22.13 -0.07
CA PRO A 130 3.34 -22.00 0.13
C PRO A 130 4.05 -22.00 -1.21
N LEU A 131 5.13 -21.23 -1.30
CA LEU A 131 5.96 -21.16 -2.49
C LEU A 131 7.00 -22.28 -2.47
N PRO A 132 7.36 -22.84 -3.63
CA PRO A 132 8.21 -24.02 -3.70
C PRO A 132 9.65 -23.77 -3.23
N SER A 133 10.09 -22.51 -3.20
CA SER A 133 11.43 -22.14 -2.74
C SER A 133 11.49 -20.68 -2.30
N TRP A 134 12.54 -20.34 -1.54
CA TRP A 134 12.89 -18.94 -1.21
C TRP A 134 13.09 -18.09 -2.48
N TRP A 135 13.68 -18.65 -3.53
CA TRP A 135 13.89 -17.94 -4.80
C TRP A 135 12.58 -17.60 -5.50
N ALA A 136 11.62 -18.53 -5.49
CA ALA A 136 10.27 -18.27 -5.99
C ALA A 136 9.56 -17.19 -5.17
N TRP A 137 9.76 -17.16 -3.85
CA TRP A 137 9.27 -16.09 -2.99
C TRP A 137 9.89 -14.75 -3.33
N PHE A 138 11.22 -14.68 -3.40
CA PHE A 138 11.97 -13.46 -3.67
C PHE A 138 11.53 -12.81 -4.98
N TRP A 139 11.47 -13.56 -6.09
CA TRP A 139 11.08 -12.98 -7.37
C TRP A 139 9.62 -12.55 -7.42
N ARG A 140 8.71 -13.33 -6.82
CA ARG A 140 7.29 -12.97 -6.75
C ARG A 140 7.06 -11.70 -5.92
N TRP A 141 7.75 -11.59 -4.79
CA TRP A 141 7.80 -10.38 -3.98
C TRP A 141 8.41 -9.22 -4.77
N PHE A 142 9.61 -9.39 -5.31
CA PHE A 142 10.36 -8.36 -6.02
C PHE A 142 9.54 -7.76 -7.17
N LEU A 143 8.94 -8.62 -8.01
CA LEU A 143 8.09 -8.19 -9.13
C LEU A 143 6.83 -7.48 -8.65
N THR A 144 6.18 -7.98 -7.59
CA THR A 144 4.97 -7.35 -7.03
C THR A 144 5.29 -5.99 -6.43
N PHE A 145 6.36 -5.91 -5.63
CA PHE A 145 6.81 -4.70 -4.98
C PHE A 145 7.17 -3.61 -6.00
N HIS A 146 7.99 -3.95 -6.99
CA HIS A 146 8.38 -3.00 -8.03
C HIS A 146 7.21 -2.60 -8.94
N PHE A 147 6.29 -3.52 -9.23
CA PHE A 147 5.05 -3.16 -9.93
C PHE A 147 4.26 -2.08 -9.15
N VAL A 148 4.09 -2.26 -7.84
CA VAL A 148 3.38 -1.28 -6.99
C VAL A 148 4.13 0.05 -6.92
N VAL A 149 5.46 0.03 -6.73
CA VAL A 149 6.30 1.24 -6.69
C VAL A 149 6.20 2.02 -8.01
N LEU A 150 6.29 1.33 -9.15
CA LEU A 150 6.21 1.97 -10.46
C LEU A 150 4.80 2.47 -10.76
N ALA A 151 3.75 1.74 -10.38
CA ALA A 151 2.37 2.20 -10.54
C ALA A 151 2.09 3.50 -9.78
N ARG A 152 2.82 3.78 -8.69
CA ARG A 152 2.70 5.04 -7.92
C ARG A 152 3.21 6.27 -8.66
N ILE A 153 3.97 6.11 -9.75
CA ILE A 153 4.31 7.24 -10.62
C ILE A 153 3.03 7.94 -11.11
N LEU A 154 1.97 7.17 -11.39
CA LEU A 154 0.69 7.70 -11.85
C LEU A 154 -0.07 8.46 -10.75
N PHE A 155 0.16 8.13 -9.48
CA PHE A 155 -0.36 8.91 -8.36
C PHE A 155 0.44 10.20 -8.16
N ARG A 156 1.76 10.15 -8.36
CA ARG A 156 2.61 11.32 -8.12
C ARG A 156 2.55 12.35 -9.25
N ALA A 157 2.40 11.90 -10.49
CA ALA A 157 2.46 12.76 -11.66
C ALA A 157 1.16 13.56 -11.84
N GLU A 158 1.29 14.81 -12.26
CA GLU A 158 0.17 15.71 -12.56
C GLU A 158 -0.61 15.24 -13.80
N ASP A 159 0.09 14.69 -14.79
CA ASP A 159 -0.49 14.18 -16.04
C ASP A 159 0.35 13.01 -16.61
N LEU A 160 -0.12 12.45 -17.74
CA LEU A 160 0.55 11.33 -18.39
C LEU A 160 1.91 11.71 -18.98
N ALA A 161 2.10 12.96 -19.42
CA ALA A 161 3.36 13.41 -19.99
C ALA A 161 4.44 13.47 -18.89
N LYS A 162 4.08 13.97 -17.70
CA LYS A 162 4.94 13.98 -16.52
C LYS A 162 5.19 12.57 -16.01
N ALA A 163 4.17 11.69 -15.98
CA ALA A 163 4.33 10.29 -15.62
C ALA A 163 5.34 9.59 -16.54
N TRP A 164 5.27 9.86 -17.84
CA TRP A 164 6.22 9.35 -18.82
C TRP A 164 7.63 9.89 -18.58
N SER A 165 7.78 11.19 -18.35
CA SER A 165 9.07 11.82 -18.03
C SER A 165 9.71 11.23 -16.75
N LEU A 166 8.92 10.99 -15.71
CA LEU A 166 9.41 10.32 -14.49
C LEU A 166 9.82 8.87 -14.75
N THR A 167 9.09 8.18 -15.62
CA THR A 167 9.39 6.79 -16.01
C THR A 167 10.69 6.71 -16.82
N THR A 168 10.88 7.58 -17.81
CA THR A 168 12.12 7.60 -18.61
C THR A 168 13.32 8.03 -17.78
N GLY A 169 13.14 8.91 -16.80
CA GLY A 169 14.15 9.30 -15.83
C GLY A 169 14.63 8.16 -14.90
N LEU A 170 13.97 6.99 -14.90
CA LEU A 170 14.49 5.79 -14.21
C LEU A 170 15.64 5.12 -14.97
N PHE A 171 15.75 5.36 -16.28
CA PHE A 171 16.83 4.85 -17.13
C PHE A 171 18.01 5.82 -17.21
N ASP A 172 17.93 6.96 -16.51
CA ASP A 172 19.09 7.79 -16.25
C ASP A 172 19.91 7.15 -15.12
N PHE A 173 21.07 6.60 -15.50
CA PHE A 173 21.99 5.93 -14.58
C PHE A 173 22.94 6.89 -13.85
N THR A 174 22.68 8.21 -13.91
CA THR A 174 23.41 9.17 -13.07
C THR A 174 23.18 8.88 -11.60
N LEU A 175 24.24 8.45 -10.92
CA LEU A 175 24.19 8.11 -9.51
C LEU A 175 24.32 9.38 -8.67
N VAL A 176 23.19 10.02 -8.40
CA VAL A 176 23.13 11.11 -7.41
C VAL A 176 22.72 10.50 -6.07
N MET A 177 23.69 10.34 -5.18
CA MET A 177 23.40 9.94 -3.79
C MET A 177 22.86 11.14 -3.03
N PRO A 178 21.60 11.10 -2.58
CA PRO A 178 21.06 12.20 -1.80
C PRO A 178 21.78 12.29 -0.46
N ARG A 179 22.16 13.51 -0.07
CA ARG A 179 22.83 13.79 1.20
C ARG A 179 21.80 13.91 2.33
N PHE A 180 21.24 12.77 2.75
CA PHE A 180 20.38 12.72 3.92
C PHE A 180 21.15 12.50 5.21
N ALA A 181 20.61 13.00 6.32
CA ALA A 181 21.11 12.69 7.66
C ALA A 181 21.04 11.18 7.93
N PRO A 182 21.95 10.60 8.73
CA PRO A 182 21.93 9.17 9.07
C PRO A 182 20.59 8.67 9.61
N LEU A 183 19.90 9.51 10.40
CA LEU A 183 18.57 9.20 10.93
C LEU A 183 17.53 8.99 9.82
N ALA A 184 17.56 9.78 8.75
CA ALA A 184 16.61 9.63 7.64
C ALA A 184 16.83 8.30 6.89
N TRP A 185 18.09 7.85 6.76
CA TRP A 185 18.39 6.52 6.24
C TRP A 185 17.87 5.42 7.16
N LEU A 186 18.07 5.56 8.48
CA LEU A 186 17.54 4.60 9.46
C LEU A 186 16.02 4.50 9.37
N VAL A 187 15.30 5.63 9.37
CA VAL A 187 13.84 5.68 9.23
C VAL A 187 13.38 5.06 7.91
N PHE A 188 14.07 5.37 6.81
CA PHE A 188 13.76 4.80 5.50
C PHE A 188 13.86 3.27 5.49
N PHE A 189 14.97 2.71 5.96
CA PHE A 189 15.16 1.25 5.97
C PHE A 189 14.28 0.56 7.01
N ALA A 190 14.13 1.15 8.21
CA ALA A 190 13.23 0.64 9.24
C ALA A 190 11.78 0.61 8.74
N GLY A 191 11.37 1.65 7.99
CA GLY A 191 10.04 1.76 7.40
C GLY A 191 9.70 0.56 6.51
N TYR A 192 10.64 0.10 5.69
CA TYR A 192 10.44 -1.15 4.92
C TYR A 192 10.58 -2.41 5.79
N ALA A 193 11.56 -2.45 6.69
CA ALA A 193 11.85 -3.62 7.51
C ALA A 193 10.66 -4.08 8.36
N VAL A 194 9.88 -3.13 8.91
CA VAL A 194 8.69 -3.41 9.72
C VAL A 194 7.68 -4.33 9.00
N HIS A 195 7.55 -4.22 7.67
CA HIS A 195 6.65 -5.08 6.90
C HIS A 195 7.03 -6.56 6.92
N PHE A 196 8.29 -6.88 7.25
CA PHE A 196 8.81 -8.25 7.25
C PHE A 196 8.97 -8.84 8.66
N THR A 197 8.79 -8.03 9.71
CA THR A 197 8.80 -8.49 11.10
C THR A 197 7.64 -9.46 11.40
N PRO A 198 7.71 -10.28 12.46
CA PRO A 198 6.59 -11.07 12.97
C PRO A 198 5.42 -10.18 13.43
N THR A 199 4.16 -10.61 13.24
CA THR A 199 2.96 -9.83 13.65
C THR A 199 2.87 -9.71 15.17
N GLU A 200 3.31 -10.77 15.84
CA GLU A 200 3.38 -10.91 17.29
C GLU A 200 4.15 -9.76 17.92
N TRP A 201 5.17 -9.22 17.27
CA TRP A 201 5.91 -8.07 17.82
C TRP A 201 5.06 -6.82 17.93
N SER A 202 4.18 -6.58 16.95
CA SER A 202 3.24 -5.46 16.98
C SER A 202 2.15 -5.72 18.01
N ASP A 203 1.57 -6.93 18.00
CA ASP A 203 0.49 -7.34 18.89
C ASP A 203 0.95 -7.32 20.36
N ASP A 204 2.14 -7.84 20.66
CA ASP A 204 2.74 -7.85 22.00
C ASP A 204 3.06 -6.43 22.48
N SER A 205 3.51 -5.55 21.58
CA SER A 205 3.79 -4.15 21.90
C SER A 205 2.51 -3.37 22.22
N GLU A 206 1.45 -3.57 21.44
CA GLU A 206 0.11 -3.00 21.71
C GLU A 206 -0.42 -3.52 23.04
N ALA A 207 -0.45 -4.85 23.23
CA ALA A 207 -0.95 -5.45 24.47
C ALA A 207 -0.11 -5.05 25.70
N TRP A 208 1.19 -4.86 25.56
CA TRP A 208 2.03 -4.33 26.63
C TRP A 208 1.65 -2.88 26.94
N PHE A 209 1.48 -2.03 25.92
CA PHE A 209 1.14 -0.62 26.07
C PHE A 209 -0.24 -0.44 26.72
N GLU A 210 -1.24 -1.21 26.29
CA GLU A 210 -2.61 -1.21 26.85
C GLU A 210 -2.64 -1.56 28.34
N ARG A 211 -1.72 -2.40 28.81
CA ARG A 211 -1.61 -2.80 30.22
C ARG A 211 -0.93 -1.76 31.11
N GLN A 212 -0.37 -0.69 30.55
CA GLN A 212 0.35 0.32 31.32
C GLN A 212 -0.60 1.29 32.03
N GLN A 213 -0.07 1.98 33.05
CA GLN A 213 -0.79 3.04 33.73
C GLN A 213 -0.91 4.30 32.85
N PRO A 214 -1.95 5.13 33.01
CA PRO A 214 -2.14 6.35 32.21
C PRO A 214 -0.95 7.32 32.22
N VAL A 215 -0.16 7.35 33.30
CA VAL A 215 1.07 8.16 33.38
C VAL A 215 2.10 7.71 32.35
N VAL A 216 2.25 6.41 32.14
CA VAL A 216 3.17 5.85 31.13
C VAL A 216 2.69 6.24 29.73
N TRP A 217 1.38 6.18 29.47
CA TRP A 217 0.81 6.66 28.20
C TRP A 217 1.16 8.12 27.96
N ALA A 218 0.92 8.99 28.95
CA ALA A 218 1.23 10.41 28.84
C ALA A 218 2.71 10.68 28.57
N VAL A 219 3.62 9.96 29.24
CA VAL A 219 5.07 10.08 29.02
C VAL A 219 5.45 9.62 27.61
N VAL A 220 4.97 8.46 27.17
CA VAL A 220 5.28 7.93 25.83
C VAL A 220 4.73 8.84 24.74
N CYS A 221 3.46 9.25 24.83
CA CYS A 221 2.85 10.19 23.88
C CYS A 221 3.58 11.54 23.87
N GLY A 222 3.99 12.04 25.04
CA GLY A 222 4.75 13.29 25.17
C GLY A 222 6.13 13.21 24.52
N LEU A 223 6.87 12.12 24.74
CA LEU A 223 8.18 11.90 24.13
C LEU A 223 8.08 11.73 22.62
N VAL A 224 7.12 10.95 22.13
CA VAL A 224 6.87 10.79 20.69
C VAL A 224 6.47 12.12 20.07
N GLY A 225 5.56 12.87 20.69
CA GLY A 225 5.15 14.20 20.23
C GLY A 225 6.32 15.19 20.17
N ALA A 226 7.17 15.22 21.20
CA ALA A 226 8.37 16.06 21.21
C ALA A 226 9.37 15.67 20.11
N ALA A 227 9.59 14.37 19.90
CA ALA A 227 10.46 13.88 18.83
C ALA A 227 9.93 14.27 17.44
N VAL A 228 8.63 14.08 17.18
CA VAL A 228 7.98 14.49 15.93
C VAL A 228 8.07 16.00 15.74
N PHE A 229 7.83 16.79 16.79
CA PHE A 229 7.94 18.25 16.74
C PHE A 229 9.36 18.72 16.40
N GLN A 230 10.39 18.10 16.98
CA GLN A 230 11.78 18.42 16.66
C GLN A 230 12.21 17.98 15.27
N MET A 231 11.60 16.91 14.73
CA MET A 231 11.86 16.45 13.36
C MET A 231 11.07 17.22 12.30
N GLY A 232 9.98 17.90 12.68
CA GLY A 232 9.16 18.71 11.79
C GLY A 232 9.91 19.96 11.32
N THR A 233 10.02 20.15 10.01
CA THR A 233 10.74 21.28 9.40
C THR A 233 9.94 22.58 9.34
N GLY A 234 8.82 22.69 10.07
CA GLY A 234 7.94 23.88 10.10
C GLY A 234 7.07 24.09 8.85
N GLU A 235 7.29 23.34 7.76
CA GLU A 235 6.39 23.34 6.60
C GLU A 235 5.27 22.32 6.80
N HIS A 236 4.02 22.79 6.77
CA HIS A 236 2.83 21.94 6.77
C HIS A 236 2.69 21.27 5.40
N LEU A 237 3.19 20.04 5.26
CA LEU A 237 2.85 19.20 4.12
C LEU A 237 1.43 18.66 4.30
N ALA A 238 0.53 18.99 3.36
CA ALA A 238 -0.81 18.41 3.36
C ALA A 238 -0.74 16.88 3.19
N PHE A 239 -1.63 16.16 3.87
CA PHE A 239 -1.79 14.71 3.67
C PHE A 239 -1.90 14.41 2.17
N VAL A 240 -1.22 13.37 1.73
CA VAL A 240 -1.19 12.94 0.33
C VAL A 240 -2.60 12.66 -0.17
N TYR A 241 -3.51 12.22 0.72
CA TYR A 241 -4.93 12.03 0.43
C TYR A 241 -5.64 13.25 -0.15
N TYR A 242 -5.23 14.48 0.20
CA TYR A 242 -5.85 15.72 -0.27
C TYR A 242 -5.23 16.29 -1.56
N GLN A 243 -4.26 15.59 -2.16
CA GLN A 243 -3.49 16.08 -3.31
C GLN A 243 -3.94 15.48 -4.65
N PHE A 244 -5.04 14.73 -4.68
CA PHE A 244 -5.54 14.00 -5.85
C PHE A 244 -6.89 14.53 -6.34
#